data_AF-A0A1G9DMJ0-F1
#
_entry.id   AF-A0A1G9DMJ0-F1
#
_cell.length_a   1.000
_cell.length_b   1.000
_cell.length_c   1.000
_cell.angle_alpha   90.00
_cell.angle_beta   90.00
_cell.angle_gamma   90.00
#
_symmetry.space_group_name_H-M   'P 1'
#
loop_
_entity.id
_entity.type
_entity.pdbx_description
1 polymer ?
#
loop_
_entity_poly.entity_id
_entity_poly.type
_entity_poly.pdbx_seq_one_letter_code
_entity_poly.pdbx_strand_id
1 'polypeptide(L)'
;MKVLTRRHAICLRRFLEQLSEGVDEVDFHSALADVSSQPDLLAFAYLSLPPRPGDKPRLISNYPAPWTACYLEHQYQSIDPVIVRARVGECPFQMPMDWQDRCSYDFTAHLTSSG
;
A
#
# COMPACT_ATOMS: atom_id res chain seq x y z
N MET A 1 1.53 -14.26 -17.47
CA MET A 1 0.48 -13.21 -17.49
C MET A 1 -0.73 -13.76 -16.74
N LYS A 2 -0.99 -13.34 -15.50
CA LYS A 2 -2.19 -13.77 -14.77
C LYS A 2 -3.39 -13.07 -15.39
N VAL A 3 -4.37 -13.85 -15.87
CA VAL A 3 -5.64 -13.31 -16.36
C VAL A 3 -6.39 -12.72 -15.18
N LEU A 4 -6.79 -11.44 -15.26
CA LEU A 4 -7.66 -10.85 -14.24
C LEU A 4 -8.96 -11.66 -14.20
N THR A 5 -9.31 -12.20 -13.04
CA THR A 5 -10.60 -12.83 -12.84
C THR A 5 -11.70 -11.75 -12.91
N ARG A 6 -12.94 -12.15 -13.22
CA ARG A 6 -14.09 -11.23 -13.18
C ARG A 6 -14.21 -10.49 -11.84
N ARG A 7 -13.84 -11.14 -10.73
CA ARG A 7 -13.82 -10.54 -9.39
C ARG A 7 -12.79 -9.42 -9.26
N HIS A 8 -11.56 -9.64 -9.72
CA HIS A 8 -10.52 -8.60 -9.71
C HIS A 8 -10.91 -7.39 -10.57
N ALA A 9 -11.54 -7.63 -11.73
CA ALA A 9 -11.99 -6.55 -12.61
C ALA A 9 -13.12 -5.70 -12.00
N ILE A 10 -14.05 -6.32 -11.27
CA ILE A 10 -15.13 -5.61 -10.56
C ILE A 10 -14.54 -4.74 -9.44
N CYS A 11 -13.57 -5.25 -8.69
CA CYS A 11 -13.00 -4.50 -7.57
C CYS A 11 -12.07 -3.38 -8.02
N LEU A 12 -11.28 -3.59 -9.08
CA LEU A 12 -10.53 -2.51 -9.70
C LEU A 12 -11.47 -1.42 -10.24
N ARG A 13 -12.60 -1.79 -10.85
CA ARG A 13 -13.57 -0.80 -11.34
C ARG A 13 -14.18 0.00 -10.19
N ARG A 14 -14.66 -0.67 -9.14
CA ARG A 14 -15.26 -0.03 -7.97
C ARG A 14 -14.27 0.90 -7.27
N PHE A 15 -13.01 0.49 -7.20
CA PHE A 15 -11.91 1.32 -6.73
C PHE A 15 -11.75 2.59 -7.57
N LEU A 16 -11.68 2.45 -8.90
CA LEU A 16 -11.53 3.59 -9.81
C LEU A 16 -12.74 4.53 -9.76
N GLU A 17 -13.95 3.99 -9.59
CA GLU A 17 -15.18 4.76 -9.40
C GLU A 17 -15.10 5.56 -8.08
N GLN A 18 -14.79 4.91 -6.95
CA GLN A 18 -14.61 5.57 -5.66
C GLN A 18 -13.49 6.62 -5.67
N LEU A 19 -12.39 6.36 -6.39
CA LEU A 19 -11.33 7.34 -6.60
C LEU A 19 -11.77 8.53 -7.45
N SER A 20 -12.65 8.32 -8.42
CA SER A 20 -13.13 9.39 -9.30
C SER A 20 -14.15 10.30 -8.62
N GLU A 21 -14.89 9.76 -7.65
CA GLU A 21 -15.90 10.48 -6.86
C GLU A 21 -15.33 11.08 -5.57
N GLY A 22 -14.26 10.49 -5.04
CA GLY A 22 -13.60 10.92 -3.81
C GLY A 22 -12.99 12.31 -3.92
N VAL A 23 -13.17 13.11 -2.88
CA VAL A 23 -12.75 14.52 -2.86
C VAL A 23 -11.54 14.72 -1.95
N ASP A 24 -11.31 13.81 -1.01
CA ASP A 24 -10.24 13.92 -0.03
C ASP A 24 -9.51 12.59 0.31
N GLU A 25 -8.57 12.68 1.26
CA GLU A 25 -7.72 11.57 1.70
C GLU A 25 -8.50 10.47 2.43
N VAL A 26 -9.63 10.80 3.08
CA VAL A 26 -10.47 9.84 3.80
C VAL A 26 -11.23 8.97 2.81
N ASP A 27 -11.75 9.58 1.74
CA ASP A 27 -12.39 8.86 0.64
C ASP A 27 -11.40 7.91 -0.04
N PHE A 28 -10.16 8.38 -0.26
CA PHE A 28 -9.10 7.58 -0.86
C PHE A 28 -8.69 6.39 0.01
N HIS A 29 -8.52 6.60 1.33
CA HIS A 29 -8.23 5.53 2.27
C HIS A 29 -9.35 4.49 2.29
N SER A 30 -10.61 4.95 2.35
CA SER A 30 -11.79 4.08 2.37
C SER A 30 -11.89 3.23 1.09
N ALA A 31 -11.63 3.83 -0.08
CA ALA A 31 -11.61 3.11 -1.36
C ALA A 31 -10.53 2.01 -1.39
N LEU A 32 -9.32 2.29 -0.88
CA LEU A 32 -8.26 1.29 -0.78
C LEU A 32 -8.57 0.21 0.26
N ALA A 33 -9.16 0.59 1.40
CA ALA A 33 -9.59 -0.34 2.45
C ALA A 33 -10.62 -1.34 1.92
N ASP A 34 -11.62 -0.86 1.16
CA ASP A 34 -12.63 -1.70 0.51
C ASP A 34 -12.01 -2.74 -0.43
N VAL A 35 -11.01 -2.35 -1.23
CA VAL A 35 -10.29 -3.29 -2.12
C VAL A 35 -9.44 -4.28 -1.34
N SER A 36 -8.83 -3.84 -0.24
CA SER A 36 -8.00 -4.69 0.62
C SER A 36 -8.80 -5.65 1.50
N SER A 37 -10.13 -5.52 1.55
CA SER A 37 -11.00 -6.52 2.18
C SER A 37 -11.05 -7.84 1.40
N GLN A 38 -10.50 -7.87 0.18
CA GLN A 38 -10.38 -9.09 -0.59
C GLN A 38 -9.30 -10.02 -0.01
N PRO A 39 -9.53 -11.35 0.02
CA PRO A 39 -8.60 -12.31 0.63
C PRO A 39 -7.21 -12.31 -0.03
N ASP A 40 -7.11 -11.81 -1.26
CA ASP A 40 -5.88 -11.80 -2.04
C ASP A 40 -5.04 -10.52 -1.88
N LEU A 41 -5.51 -9.52 -1.11
CA LEU A 41 -4.78 -8.25 -0.87
C LEU A 41 -4.89 -7.79 0.59
N LEU A 42 -4.17 -8.47 1.49
CA LEU A 42 -4.21 -8.23 2.93
C LEU A 42 -3.68 -6.85 3.37
N ALA A 43 -2.75 -6.27 2.60
CA ALA A 43 -2.08 -5.03 2.97
C ALA A 43 -1.86 -4.12 1.75
N PHE A 44 -1.91 -2.81 1.98
CA PHE A 44 -1.60 -1.79 0.99
C PHE A 44 -0.90 -0.59 1.61
N ALA A 45 -0.13 0.10 0.77
CA ALA A 45 0.44 1.40 1.05
C ALA A 45 0.49 2.24 -0.22
N TYR A 46 0.06 3.50 -0.11
CA TYR A 46 0.22 4.54 -1.11
C TYR A 46 1.14 5.60 -0.50
N LEU A 47 2.34 5.75 -1.07
CA LEU A 47 3.35 6.68 -0.63
C LEU A 47 3.50 7.80 -1.66
N SER A 48 3.17 9.02 -1.27
CA SER A 48 3.47 10.22 -2.03
C SER A 48 4.74 10.87 -1.50
N LEU A 49 5.73 10.98 -2.37
CA LEU A 49 7.01 11.61 -2.08
C LEU A 49 6.98 13.05 -2.56
N PRO A 50 7.37 14.02 -1.72
CA PRO A 50 7.33 15.41 -2.12
C PRO A 50 8.42 15.70 -3.16
N PRO A 51 8.21 16.69 -4.04
CA PRO A 51 9.16 17.05 -5.08
C PRO A 51 10.44 17.69 -4.54
N ARG A 52 10.40 18.21 -3.31
CA ARG A 52 11.53 18.88 -2.66
C ARG A 52 12.12 18.02 -1.54
N PRO A 53 13.45 17.90 -1.45
CA PRO A 53 14.10 17.33 -0.28
C PRO A 53 13.76 18.15 0.99
N GLY A 54 13.27 17.48 2.04
CA GLY A 54 12.96 18.10 3.34
C GLY A 54 11.46 18.21 3.65
N ASP A 55 10.60 18.13 2.64
CA ASP A 55 9.15 18.05 2.87
C ASP A 55 8.76 16.65 3.39
N LYS A 56 7.65 16.57 4.15
CA LYS A 56 7.20 15.32 4.76
C LYS A 56 6.47 14.43 3.74
N PRO A 57 6.87 13.17 3.55
CA PRO A 57 6.12 12.22 2.73
C PRO A 57 4.73 11.95 3.32
N ARG A 58 3.75 11.73 2.44
CA ARG A 58 2.39 11.35 2.81
C ARG A 58 2.19 9.86 2.55
N LEU A 59 1.66 9.15 3.53
CA LEU A 59 1.47 7.70 3.48
C LEU A 59 0.01 7.38 3.85
N ILE A 60 -0.69 6.72 2.93
CA ILE A 60 -2.02 6.17 3.14
C ILE A 60 -1.88 4.65 3.11
N SER A 61 -2.24 3.96 4.19
CA SER A 61 -2.05 2.51 4.30
C SER A 61 -3.01 1.88 5.28
N ASN A 62 -3.19 0.57 5.20
CA ASN A 62 -3.78 -0.23 6.28
C ASN A 62 -2.74 -0.90 7.20
N TYR A 63 -1.46 -0.52 7.08
CA TYR A 63 -0.44 -0.91 8.05
C TYR A 63 -0.71 -0.31 9.44
N PRO A 64 -0.31 -1.00 10.53
CA PRO A 64 -0.47 -0.47 11.88
C PRO A 64 0.19 0.91 12.04
N ALA A 65 -0.53 1.85 12.67
CA ALA A 65 -0.05 3.22 12.86
C ALA A 65 1.35 3.33 13.52
N PRO A 66 1.72 2.49 14.52
CA PRO A 66 3.07 2.51 15.07
C PRO A 66 4.16 2.16 14.04
N TRP A 67 3.84 1.24 13.12
CA TRP A 67 4.77 0.81 12.08
C TRP A 67 5.00 1.93 11.06
N THR A 68 3.92 2.58 10.61
CA THR A 68 4.01 3.67 9.64
C THR A 68 4.68 4.91 10.24
N ALA A 69 4.42 5.21 11.52
CA ALA A 69 5.11 6.28 12.24
C ALA A 69 6.63 6.03 12.29
N CYS A 70 7.03 4.84 12.74
CA CYS A 70 8.44 4.42 12.78
C CYS A 70 9.10 4.47 11.40
N TYR A 71 8.38 4.02 10.36
CA TYR A 71 8.86 4.02 8.98
C TYR A 71 9.18 5.42 8.47
N LEU A 72 8.29 6.38 8.70
CA LEU A 72 8.44 7.77 8.24
C LEU A 72 9.48 8.54 9.08
N GLU A 73 9.51 8.30 10.39
CA GLU A 73 10.47 8.93 11.31
C GLU A 73 11.92 8.57 10.96
N HIS A 74 12.19 7.29 10.71
CA HIS A 74 13.51 6.81 10.30
C HIS A 74 13.80 6.97 8.80
N GLN A 75 12.87 7.59 8.07
CA GLN A 75 13.00 7.88 6.63
C GLN A 75 13.31 6.64 5.77
N TYR A 76 12.71 5.49 6.09
CA TYR A 76 13.02 4.25 5.38
C TYR A 76 12.67 4.29 3.88
N GLN A 77 11.78 5.19 3.45
CA GLN A 77 11.51 5.43 2.03
C GLN A 77 12.75 5.82 1.19
N SER A 78 13.83 6.25 1.83
CA SER A 78 15.09 6.59 1.16
C SER A 78 15.96 5.37 0.82
N ILE A 79 15.79 4.27 1.54
CA ILE A 79 16.58 3.04 1.41
C ILE A 79 15.75 1.81 1.04
N ASP A 80 14.42 1.91 1.13
CA ASP A 80 13.49 0.84 0.82
C ASP A 80 13.64 0.41 -0.66
N PRO A 81 14.04 -0.85 -0.94
CA PRO A 81 14.25 -1.33 -2.30
C PRO A 81 13.02 -1.23 -3.19
N VAL A 82 11.83 -1.32 -2.59
CA VAL A 82 10.54 -1.17 -3.28
C VAL A 82 10.41 0.25 -3.80
N ILE A 83 10.69 1.23 -2.94
CA ILE A 83 10.57 2.65 -3.29
C ILE A 83 11.65 3.05 -4.28
N VAL A 84 12.89 2.59 -4.08
CA VAL A 84 14.00 2.83 -5.02
C VAL A 84 13.63 2.30 -6.41
N ARG A 85 13.06 1.11 -6.50
CA ARG A 85 12.61 0.54 -7.78
C ARG A 85 11.42 1.29 -8.37
N ALA A 86 10.44 1.68 -7.55
CA ALA A 86 9.26 2.41 -8.01
C ALA A 86 9.59 3.79 -8.60
N ARG A 87 10.64 4.46 -8.10
CA ARG A 87 11.08 5.77 -8.63
C ARG A 87 11.60 5.73 -10.06
N VAL A 88 12.06 4.57 -10.53
CA VAL A 88 12.70 4.42 -11.85
C VAL A 88 11.76 3.73 -12.86
N GLY A 89 10.72 3.04 -12.39
CA GLY A 89 9.84 2.24 -13.23
C GLY A 89 8.47 2.87 -13.49
N GLU A 90 7.98 2.75 -14.72
CA GLU A 90 6.62 3.16 -15.11
C GLU A 90 5.61 1.99 -15.13
N CYS A 91 6.07 0.77 -14.80
CA CYS A 91 5.26 -0.44 -14.87
C CYS A 91 5.14 -1.13 -13.50
N PRO A 92 4.02 -1.81 -13.22
CA PRO A 92 3.88 -2.66 -12.05
C PRO A 92 5.01 -3.69 -11.96
N PHE A 93 5.55 -3.88 -10.76
CA PHE A 93 6.61 -4.84 -10.51
C PHE A 93 6.32 -5.68 -9.27
N GLN A 94 6.94 -6.86 -9.21
CA GLN A 94 6.89 -7.70 -8.03
C GLN A 94 8.00 -7.31 -7.06
N MET A 95 7.69 -7.34 -5.77
CA MET A 95 8.69 -7.21 -4.72
C MET A 95 9.82 -8.23 -4.96
N PRO A 96 11.09 -7.83 -4.79
CA PRO A 96 12.20 -8.76 -4.85
C PRO A 96 11.98 -9.92 -3.86
N MET A 97 12.11 -11.15 -4.35
CA MET A 97 11.70 -12.38 -3.65
C MET A 97 12.61 -12.72 -2.45
N ASP A 98 13.83 -12.20 -2.45
CA ASP A 98 14.84 -12.29 -1.39
C ASP A 98 14.37 -11.70 -0.04
N TRP A 99 13.33 -10.87 -0.03
CA TRP A 99 12.73 -10.31 1.19
C TRP A 99 11.60 -11.17 1.77
N GLN A 100 11.00 -12.07 0.97
CA GLN A 100 9.90 -12.92 1.44
C GLN A 100 10.41 -14.05 2.34
N ASP A 101 11.61 -14.59 2.07
CA ASP A 101 12.20 -15.68 2.87
C ASP A 101 12.67 -15.23 4.26
N ARG A 102 12.87 -13.92 4.49
CA ARG A 102 13.33 -13.36 5.78
C ARG A 102 12.20 -12.78 6.64
N CYS A 103 11.08 -12.43 6.03
CA CYS A 103 9.94 -11.80 6.70
C CYS A 103 8.75 -12.77 6.76
N SER A 104 8.92 -13.94 7.37
CA SER A 104 7.80 -14.69 7.96
C SER A 104 7.36 -13.99 9.26
N TYR A 105 7.04 -12.69 9.18
CA TYR A 105 6.35 -12.00 10.27
C TYR A 105 4.87 -12.20 10.02
N ASP A 106 4.21 -12.91 10.93
CA ASP A 106 2.79 -13.23 10.85
C ASP A 106 1.96 -11.94 11.02
N PHE A 107 1.73 -11.25 9.91
CA PHE A 107 0.97 -9.99 9.85
C PHE A 107 -0.47 -10.16 10.37
N THR A 108 -0.99 -11.38 10.37
CA THR A 108 -2.35 -11.71 10.83
C THR A 108 -2.51 -11.71 12.35
N ALA A 109 -1.44 -11.75 13.14
CA ALA A 109 -1.53 -11.84 14.60
C ALA A 109 -2.05 -10.56 15.30
N HIS A 110 -2.16 -9.42 14.59
CA HIS A 110 -2.52 -8.13 15.20
C HIS A 110 -3.80 -7.50 14.65
N LEU A 111 -4.44 -8.10 13.65
CA LEU A 111 -5.72 -7.61 13.10
C LEU A 111 -6.95 -8.10 13.87
N THR A 112 -6.79 -9.02 14.83
CA THR A 112 -7.92 -9.60 15.60
C THR A 112 -8.14 -8.99 16.99
N SER A 113 -7.46 -7.88 17.35
CA SER A 113 -7.57 -7.28 18.69
C SER A 113 -8.32 -5.95 18.74
N SER A 114 -9.38 -5.79 17.95
CA SER A 114 -10.35 -4.73 18.17
C SER A 114 -11.75 -5.26 17.91
N GLY A 115 -12.31 -5.87 18.95
CA GLY A 115 -13.76 -6.01 19.14
C GLY A 115 -14.29 -4.86 19.98
#